data_AF-A0A7W0UGM1-F1
#
_entry.id   AF-A0A7W0UGM1-F1
#
_cell.length_a   1.000
_cell.length_b   1.000
_cell.length_c   1.000
_cell.angle_alpha   90.00
_cell.angle_beta   90.00
_cell.angle_gamma   90.00
#
_symmetry.space_group_name_H-M   'P 1'
#
loop_
_entity.id
_entity.type
_entity.pdbx_description
1 polymer ?
#
loop_
_entity_poly.entity_id
_entity_poly.type
_entity_poly.pdbx_seq_one_letter_code
_entity_poly.pdbx_strand_id
1 'polypeptide(L)'
;MNRGDVDNREQDLRTLVERAQRSDPDAWETLYRLSYARLFQYARRLGTREEADDVVSEAFARAYEAIGRFRWRDGGANAWLFGIAAT
;
A
#
# COMPACT_ATOMS: atom_id res chain seq x y z
N MET A 1 21.30 9.03 9.70
CA MET A 1 19.95 8.43 9.69
C MET A 1 19.99 7.18 10.57
N ASN A 2 19.19 7.13 11.63
CA ASN A 2 19.20 6.05 12.62
C ASN A 2 18.51 4.80 12.08
N ARG A 3 19.18 3.64 12.18
CA ARG A 3 18.65 2.33 11.75
C ARG A 3 17.43 1.89 12.58
N GLY A 4 17.27 2.38 13.80
CA GLY A 4 16.16 2.04 14.70
C GLY A 4 14.80 2.62 14.30
N ASP A 5 14.75 3.81 13.70
CA ASP A 5 13.48 4.45 13.27
C ASP A 5 12.87 3.76 12.04
N VAL A 6 13.72 3.16 11.20
CA VAL A 6 13.31 2.47 9.97
C VAL A 6 12.71 1.11 10.31
N ASP A 7 13.36 0.37 11.20
CA ASP A 7 12.91 -0.93 11.69
C ASP A 7 11.54 -0.83 12.38
N ASN A 8 11.32 0.20 13.21
CA ASN A 8 10.03 0.40 13.87
C ASN A 8 8.89 0.64 12.87
N ARG A 9 9.11 1.47 11.84
CA ARG A 9 8.08 1.71 10.81
C ARG A 9 7.81 0.48 9.96
N GLU A 10 8.84 -0.33 9.68
CA GLU A 10 8.66 -1.58 8.93
C GLU A 10 7.90 -2.61 9.78
N GLN A 11 8.18 -2.70 11.08
CA GLN A 11 7.42 -3.51 12.03
C GLN A 11 5.95 -3.03 12.11
N ASP A 12 5.71 -1.72 12.24
CA ASP A 12 4.37 -1.14 12.24
C ASP A 12 3.62 -1.49 10.94
N LEU A 13 4.27 -1.35 9.79
CA LEU A 13 3.69 -1.68 8.48
C LEU A 13 3.36 -3.17 8.37
N ARG A 14 4.24 -4.02 8.89
CA ARG A 14 4.03 -5.46 8.90
C ARG A 14 2.84 -5.85 9.76
N THR A 15 2.72 -5.29 10.95
CA THR A 15 1.57 -5.51 11.83
C THR A 15 0.27 -5.05 11.17
N LEU A 16 0.27 -3.90 10.49
CA LEU A 16 -0.91 -3.43 9.74
C LEU A 16 -1.32 -4.40 8.64
N VAL A 17 -0.36 -4.94 7.88
CA VAL A 17 -0.64 -5.92 6.82
C VAL A 17 -1.17 -7.23 7.40
N GLU A 18 -0.56 -7.76 8.45
CA GLU A 18 -1.00 -8.99 9.12
C GLU A 18 -2.42 -8.84 9.69
N ARG A 19 -2.78 -7.66 10.20
CA ARG A 19 -4.14 -7.36 10.65
C ARG A 19 -5.11 -7.20 9.47
N ALA A 20 -4.73 -6.47 8.42
CA ALA A 20 -5.55 -6.32 7.22
C ALA A 20 -5.83 -7.69 6.53
N GLN A 21 -4.87 -8.62 6.57
CA GLN A 21 -5.06 -10.01 6.12
C GLN A 21 -6.13 -10.78 6.87
N ARG A 22 -6.44 -10.38 8.11
CA ARG A 22 -7.48 -10.96 8.96
C ARG A 22 -8.80 -10.18 8.84
N SER A 23 -8.96 -9.39 7.79
CA SER A 23 -10.12 -8.53 7.54
C SER A 23 -10.35 -7.47 8.63
N ASP A 24 -9.27 -6.97 9.25
CA ASP A 24 -9.32 -5.84 10.18
C ASP A 24 -9.47 -4.52 9.38
N PRO A 25 -10.64 -3.86 9.43
CA PRO A 25 -10.90 -2.66 8.63
C PRO A 25 -10.05 -1.46 9.07
N ASP A 26 -9.73 -1.33 10.37
CA ASP A 26 -8.92 -0.21 10.87
C ASP A 26 -7.47 -0.33 10.40
N ALA A 27 -6.97 -1.57 10.35
CA ALA A 27 -5.64 -1.85 9.83
C ALA A 27 -5.55 -1.57 8.32
N TRP A 28 -6.58 -1.98 7.57
CA TRP A 28 -6.69 -1.68 6.14
C TRP A 28 -6.76 -0.17 5.88
N GLU A 29 -7.61 0.56 6.62
CA GLU A 29 -7.74 2.01 6.48
C GLU A 29 -6.40 2.72 6.76
N THR A 30 -5.69 2.28 7.79
CA THR A 30 -4.39 2.85 8.13
C THR A 30 -3.35 2.57 7.03
N LEU A 31 -3.29 1.34 6.52
CA LEU A 31 -2.43 0.97 5.39
C LEU A 31 -2.77 1.79 4.14
N TYR A 32 -4.06 1.98 3.87
CA TYR A 32 -4.58 2.80 2.79
C TYR A 32 -4.08 4.25 2.91
N ARG A 33 -4.33 4.92 4.04
CA ARG A 33 -3.93 6.33 4.22
C ARG A 33 -2.42 6.54 4.09
N LEU A 34 -1.62 5.61 4.63
CA LEU A 34 -0.15 5.67 4.54
C LEU A 34 0.35 5.54 3.10
N SER A 35 -0.34 4.76 2.29
CA SER A 35 0.07 4.43 0.92
C SER A 35 -0.53 5.37 -0.12
N TYR A 36 -1.75 5.87 0.11
CA TYR A 36 -2.54 6.66 -0.84
C TYR A 36 -1.78 7.89 -1.35
N ALA A 37 -1.21 8.69 -0.45
CA ALA A 37 -0.49 9.90 -0.85
C ALA A 37 0.70 9.59 -1.79
N ARG A 38 1.39 8.46 -1.59
CA ARG A 38 2.54 8.09 -2.43
C ARG A 38 2.07 7.50 -3.76
N LEU A 39 1.03 6.67 -3.74
CA LEU A 39 0.44 6.05 -4.93
C LEU A 39 -0.20 7.10 -5.84
N PHE A 40 -0.94 8.04 -5.26
CA PHE A 40 -1.55 9.16 -5.97
C PHE A 40 -0.51 10.04 -6.65
N GLN A 41 0.57 10.38 -5.93
CA GLN A 41 1.65 11.17 -6.53
C GLN A 41 2.41 10.42 -7.63
N TYR A 42 2.47 9.09 -7.57
CA TYR A 42 3.01 8.27 -8.64
C TYR A 42 2.06 8.26 -9.86
N ALA A 43 0.78 7.95 -9.66
CA ALA A 43 -0.22 7.95 -10.73
C ALA A 43 -0.34 9.32 -11.42
N ARG A 44 -0.27 10.40 -10.62
CA ARG A 44 -0.22 11.80 -11.08
C ARG A 44 0.93 12.13 -12.02
N ARG A 45 2.01 11.35 -12.02
CA ARG A 45 3.15 11.52 -12.93
C ARG A 45 2.98 10.76 -14.24
N LEU A 46 2.10 9.76 -14.26
CA LEU A 46 1.81 8.93 -15.43
C LEU A 46 0.70 9.52 -16.31
N GLY A 47 -0.19 10.35 -15.73
CA GLY A 47 -1.30 10.94 -16.46
C GLY A 47 -1.89 12.20 -15.81
N THR A 48 -3.16 12.46 -16.12
CA THR A 48 -3.94 13.58 -15.61
C THR A 48 -4.39 13.37 -14.16
N ARG A 49 -5.08 14.36 -13.57
CA ARG A 49 -5.57 14.24 -12.19
C ARG A 49 -6.66 13.19 -12.05
N GLU A 50 -7.60 13.18 -12.99
CA GLU A 50 -8.74 12.27 -12.98
C GLU A 50 -8.28 10.83 -13.19
N GLU A 51 -7.39 10.59 -14.16
CA GLU A 51 -6.79 9.26 -14.37
C GLU A 51 -6.03 8.77 -13.13
N ALA A 52 -5.38 9.67 -12.38
CA ALA A 52 -4.64 9.29 -11.18
C ALA A 52 -5.56 8.79 -10.05
N ASP A 53 -6.73 9.38 -9.88
CA ASP A 53 -7.68 8.95 -8.84
C ASP A 53 -8.31 7.60 -9.17
N ASP A 54 -8.65 7.38 -10.45
CA ASP A 54 -9.15 6.09 -10.95
C ASP A 54 -8.09 4.99 -10.78
N VAL A 55 -6.84 5.24 -11.19
CA VAL A 55 -5.73 4.28 -11.05
C VAL A 55 -5.50 3.90 -9.59
N VAL A 56 -5.52 4.88 -8.68
CA VAL A 56 -5.32 4.60 -7.26
C VAL A 56 -6.49 3.78 -6.69
N SER A 57 -7.73 4.16 -7.03
CA SER A 57 -8.93 3.45 -6.56
C SER A 57 -8.94 2.00 -7.04
N GLU A 58 -8.64 1.76 -8.32
CA GLU A 58 -8.55 0.42 -8.89
C GLU A 58 -7.40 -0.39 -8.25
N ALA A 59 -6.24 0.22 -8.04
CA ALA A 59 -5.11 -0.45 -7.40
C ALA A 59 -5.45 -0.88 -5.97
N PHE A 60 -6.13 -0.05 -5.19
CA PHE A 60 -6.56 -0.41 -3.84
C PHE A 60 -7.66 -1.47 -3.83
N ALA A 61 -8.59 -1.45 -4.78
CA ALA A 61 -9.61 -2.50 -4.91
C ALA A 61 -8.96 -3.87 -5.18
N ARG A 62 -8.05 -3.92 -6.16
CA ARG A 62 -7.26 -5.13 -6.47
C ARG A 62 -6.40 -5.57 -5.27
N ALA A 63 -5.80 -4.61 -4.56
CA ALA A 63 -5.01 -4.90 -3.37
C ALA A 63 -5.87 -5.46 -2.23
N TYR A 64 -7.10 -4.99 -2.05
CA TYR A 64 -8.01 -5.51 -1.02
C TYR A 64 -8.35 -6.98 -1.26
N GLU A 65 -8.57 -7.39 -2.52
CA GLU A 65 -8.82 -8.78 -2.88
C GLU A 65 -7.56 -9.66 -2.73
N ALA A 66 -6.39 -9.08 -2.97
CA ALA A 66 -5.12 -9.79 -2.97
C ALA A 66 -4.40 -9.81 -1.61
N ILE A 67 -4.74 -8.91 -0.66
CA ILE A 67 -4.05 -8.75 0.63
C ILE A 67 -4.02 -10.06 1.42
N GLY A 68 -5.12 -10.83 1.40
CA GLY A 68 -5.21 -12.13 2.09
C GLY A 68 -4.23 -13.20 1.58
N ARG A 69 -3.70 -13.03 0.37
CA ARG A 69 -2.66 -13.90 -0.22
C ARG A 69 -1.29 -13.25 -0.27
N PHE A 70 -1.18 -12.00 0.17
CA PHE A 70 0.08 -11.27 0.16
C PHE A 70 1.13 -12.02 1.01
N ARG A 71 2.35 -12.08 0.47
CA ARG A 71 3.51 -12.63 1.17
C ARG A 71 4.58 -11.55 1.20
N TRP A 72 5.17 -11.35 2.38
CA TRP A 72 6.27 -10.40 2.52
C TRP A 72 7.45 -10.83 1.63
N ARG A 73 7.94 -9.90 0.81
CA ARG A 73 9.10 -10.06 -0.08
C ARG A 73 9.91 -8.78 -0.06
N ASP A 74 11.03 -8.77 -0.78
CA ASP A 74 11.87 -7.58 -0.97
C ASP A 74 11.02 -6.38 -1.43
N GLY A 75 11.15 -5.26 -0.71
CA GLY A 75 10.39 -4.02 -0.97
C GLY A 75 9.09 -3.86 -0.16
N GLY A 76 8.63 -4.90 0.53
CA GLY A 76 7.48 -4.84 1.45
C GLY A 76 6.14 -4.50 0.79
N ALA A 77 5.15 -4.13 1.61
CA ALA A 77 3.78 -3.87 1.13
C ALA A 77 3.67 -2.67 0.18
N ASN A 78 4.53 -1.65 0.36
CA ASN A 78 4.57 -0.50 -0.55
C ASN A 78 4.95 -0.94 -1.97
N ALA A 79 6.06 -1.68 -2.15
CA ALA A 79 6.49 -2.12 -3.47
C ALA A 79 5.44 -3.00 -4.16
N TRP A 80 4.76 -3.84 -3.40
CA TRP A 80 3.65 -4.65 -3.91
C TRP A 80 2.46 -3.80 -4.37
N LEU A 81 2.04 -2.78 -3.60
CA LEU A 81 0.99 -1.83 -3.99
C LEU A 81 1.36 -1.06 -5.27
N PHE A 82 2.61 -0.60 -5.40
CA PHE A 82 3.07 0.05 -6.63
C PHE A 82 3.05 -0.91 -7.84
N GLY A 83 3.37 -2.18 -7.65
CA GLY A 83 3.26 -3.20 -8.70
C GLY A 83 1.83 -3.40 -9.20
N ILE A 84 0.85 -3.39 -8.29
CA ILE A 84 -0.58 -3.47 -8.64
C ILE A 84 -1.02 -2.25 -9.44
N ALA A 85 -0.59 -1.05 -9.05
CA ALA A 85 -0.92 0.19 -9.75
C ALA A 85 -0.23 0.34 -11.12
N ALA A 86 0.84 -0.41 -11.38
CA ALA A 86 1.59 -0.40 -12.64
C ALA A 86 1.16 -1.50 -13.63
N THR A 87 0.14 -2.30 -13.30
CA THR A 87 -0.41 -3.40 -14.12
C THR A 87 -1.67 -2.96 -14.85
#